data_AF-D7DMX3-F1
#
_entry.id   AF-D7DMX3-F1
#
_cell.length_a   1.000
_cell.length_b   1.000
_cell.length_c   1.000
_cell.angle_alpha   90.00
_cell.angle_beta   90.00
_cell.angle_gamma   90.00
#
_symmetry.space_group_name_H-M   'P 1'
#
loop_
_entity.id
_entity.type
_entity.pdbx_description
1 polymer ?
#
loop_
_entity_poly.entity_id
_entity_poly.type
_entity_poly.pdbx_seq_one_letter_code
_entity_poly.pdbx_strand_id
1 'polypeptide(L)'
;MTDTNQQNTIELLQAELNHPAWDEPIVCRVEVDLPTWLSQLAGGRDWEVYSEEEEENCISFAMRQGSTRDTKHVPKLAEVTLYHNGYAIVDVDGKSLFDGSLTSGVNECAHLSYYHADSGEKITLN
;
A
#
# COMPACT_ATOMS: atom_id res chain seq x y z
N MET A 1 51.36 -31.01 4.55
CA MET A 1 51.08 -29.56 4.39
C MET A 1 49.94 -29.45 3.39
N THR A 2 48.69 -29.58 3.82
CA THR A 2 47.50 -29.59 2.93
C THR A 2 46.26 -28.97 3.59
N ASP A 3 46.42 -28.22 4.67
CA ASP A 3 45.29 -27.73 5.48
C ASP A 3 44.80 -26.33 5.09
N THR A 4 45.59 -25.56 4.35
CA THR A 4 45.31 -24.13 4.08
C THR A 4 44.22 -23.91 3.01
N ASN A 5 43.95 -24.88 2.14
CA ASN A 5 43.00 -24.69 1.03
C ASN A 5 41.53 -24.98 1.41
N GLN A 6 41.30 -25.75 2.49
CA GLN A 6 39.96 -26.08 2.95
C GLN A 6 39.32 -24.97 3.80
N GLN A 7 40.13 -24.24 4.58
CA GLN A 7 39.65 -23.11 5.40
C GLN A 7 39.10 -21.96 4.54
N ASN A 8 39.80 -21.61 3.45
CA ASN A 8 39.35 -20.56 2.52
C ASN A 8 38.05 -20.90 1.79
N THR A 9 37.80 -22.20 1.54
CA THR A 9 36.57 -22.65 0.85
C THR A 9 35.36 -22.57 1.77
N ILE A 10 35.54 -22.83 3.07
CA ILE A 10 34.46 -22.79 4.07
C ILE A 10 34.06 -21.34 4.40
N GLU A 11 35.02 -20.41 4.52
CA GLU A 11 34.72 -18.99 4.74
C GLU A 11 33.95 -18.35 3.57
N LEU A 12 34.26 -18.72 2.33
CA LEU A 12 33.54 -18.26 1.14
C LEU A 12 32.09 -18.76 1.10
N LEU A 13 31.87 -20.04 1.41
CA LEU A 13 30.52 -20.61 1.48
C LEU A 13 29.68 -20.03 2.63
N GLN A 14 30.32 -19.67 3.75
CA GLN A 14 29.63 -19.00 4.87
C GLN A 14 29.25 -17.55 4.56
N ALA A 15 30.03 -16.86 3.74
CA ALA A 15 29.72 -15.51 3.25
C ALA A 15 28.63 -15.50 2.16
N GLU A 16 28.49 -16.57 1.38
CA GLU A 16 27.39 -16.76 0.41
C GLU A 16 26.07 -17.23 1.04
N LEU A 17 26.12 -17.80 2.26
CA LEU A 17 24.92 -18.26 2.99
C LEU A 17 24.38 -17.24 3.99
N ASN A 18 25.22 -16.34 4.48
CA ASN A 18 24.81 -15.24 5.35
C ASN A 18 24.79 -13.94 4.53
N HIS A 19 23.65 -13.67 3.90
CA HIS A 19 23.37 -12.38 3.29
C HIS A 19 22.43 -11.59 4.21
N PRO A 20 22.94 -10.99 5.30
CA PRO A 20 22.10 -10.26 6.26
C PRO A 20 21.29 -9.13 5.61
N ALA A 21 21.75 -8.59 4.48
CA ALA A 21 21.02 -7.59 3.69
C ALA A 21 19.80 -8.16 2.94
N TRP A 22 19.69 -9.48 2.77
CA TRP A 22 18.59 -10.18 2.09
C TRP A 22 17.66 -10.87 3.09
N ASP A 23 18.20 -11.20 4.26
CA ASP A 23 17.46 -11.79 5.38
C ASP A 23 16.77 -10.72 6.26
N GLU A 24 17.04 -9.44 6.02
CA GLU A 24 16.41 -8.36 6.79
C GLU A 24 14.95 -8.16 6.34
N PRO A 25 13.98 -8.25 7.26
CA PRO A 25 12.58 -8.06 6.92
C PRO A 25 12.33 -6.64 6.38
N ILE A 26 11.59 -6.54 5.28
CA ILE A 26 11.22 -5.27 4.65
C ILE A 26 9.72 -5.02 4.83
N VAL A 27 9.37 -3.81 5.28
CA VAL A 27 8.00 -3.32 5.29
C VAL A 27 7.74 -2.54 4.02
N CYS A 28 6.72 -2.97 3.28
CA CYS A 28 6.16 -2.22 2.16
C CYS A 28 4.97 -1.40 2.68
N ARG A 29 5.03 -0.08 2.55
CA ARG A 29 3.95 0.83 2.94
C ARG A 29 3.35 1.49 1.71
N VAL A 30 2.03 1.35 1.58
CA VAL A 30 1.23 2.04 0.56
C VAL A 30 0.43 3.14 1.25
N GLU A 31 0.62 4.38 0.85
CA GLU A 31 -0.16 5.53 1.31
C GLU A 31 -1.10 5.97 0.18
N VAL A 32 -2.39 6.14 0.48
CA VAL A 32 -3.42 6.52 -0.50
C VAL A 32 -4.17 7.76 0.00
N ASP A 33 -4.24 8.80 -0.83
CA ASP A 33 -5.09 9.96 -0.56
C ASP A 33 -6.51 9.66 -1.04
N LEU A 34 -7.36 9.12 -0.15
CA LEU A 34 -8.72 8.69 -0.50
C LEU A 34 -9.61 9.82 -1.06
N PRO A 35 -9.66 11.03 -0.45
CA PRO A 35 -10.46 12.12 -1.02
C PRO A 35 -10.01 12.56 -2.42
N THR A 36 -8.70 12.69 -2.63
CA THR A 36 -8.17 13.05 -3.96
C THR A 36 -8.44 11.95 -4.96
N TRP A 37 -8.25 10.69 -4.56
CA TRP A 37 -8.48 9.54 -5.43
C TRP A 37 -9.95 9.42 -5.86
N LEU A 38 -10.91 9.56 -4.94
CA LEU A 38 -12.33 9.57 -5.29
C LEU A 38 -12.71 10.76 -6.17
N SER A 39 -12.09 11.92 -5.95
CA SER A 39 -12.30 13.09 -6.83
C SER A 39 -11.84 12.81 -8.27
N GLN A 40 -10.79 12.02 -8.46
CA GLN A 40 -10.32 11.59 -9.78
C GLN A 40 -11.24 10.53 -10.42
N LEU A 41 -11.69 9.53 -9.65
CA LEU A 41 -12.49 8.42 -10.16
C LEU A 41 -13.96 8.78 -10.43
N ALA A 42 -14.60 9.46 -9.47
CA ALA A 42 -16.05 9.71 -9.48
C ALA A 42 -16.42 11.17 -9.74
N GLY A 43 -15.41 12.04 -9.88
CA GLY A 43 -15.57 13.49 -9.87
C GLY A 43 -15.97 14.00 -8.49
N GLY A 44 -16.42 15.26 -8.46
CA GLY A 44 -16.84 15.88 -7.21
C GLY A 44 -15.70 16.48 -6.40
N ARG A 45 -16.04 16.93 -5.20
CA ARG A 45 -15.14 17.51 -4.19
C ARG A 45 -15.71 17.14 -2.82
N ASP A 46 -14.92 17.40 -1.78
CA ASP A 46 -15.35 17.26 -0.38
C ASP A 46 -15.80 15.81 -0.06
N TRP A 47 -14.99 14.85 -0.52
CA TRP A 47 -15.13 13.45 -0.12
C TRP A 47 -14.59 13.29 1.30
N GLU A 48 -15.41 12.72 2.18
CA GLU A 48 -15.08 12.52 3.59
C GLU A 48 -15.25 11.05 3.97
N VAL A 49 -14.27 10.51 4.71
CA VAL A 49 -14.42 9.24 5.42
C VAL A 49 -15.36 9.45 6.60
N TYR A 50 -16.33 8.57 6.78
CA TYR A 50 -17.23 8.60 7.94
C TYR A 50 -17.27 7.28 8.71
N SER A 51 -16.70 6.21 8.16
CA SER A 51 -16.54 4.92 8.83
C SER A 51 -15.33 4.18 8.28
N GLU A 52 -14.72 3.38 9.15
CA GLU A 52 -13.58 2.53 8.84
C GLU A 52 -13.85 1.15 9.46
N GLU A 53 -13.52 0.09 8.74
CA GLU A 53 -13.66 -1.29 9.20
C GLU A 53 -12.41 -2.08 8.82
N GLU A 54 -11.71 -2.62 9.82
CA GLU A 54 -10.49 -3.41 9.63
C GLU A 54 -10.80 -4.90 9.75
N GLU A 55 -10.39 -5.65 8.74
CA GLU A 55 -10.43 -7.11 8.69
C GLU A 55 -9.01 -7.70 8.62
N GLU A 56 -8.90 -9.03 8.68
CA GLU A 56 -7.60 -9.72 8.71
C GLU A 56 -6.70 -9.39 7.51
N ASN A 57 -7.29 -9.15 6.34
CA ASN A 57 -6.54 -8.99 5.07
C ASN A 57 -6.79 -7.65 4.36
N CYS A 58 -7.65 -6.80 4.92
CA CYS A 58 -8.00 -5.51 4.32
C CYS A 58 -8.55 -4.53 5.35
N ILE A 59 -8.62 -3.28 4.93
CA ILE A 59 -9.35 -2.21 5.60
C ILE A 59 -10.31 -1.57 4.61
N SER A 60 -11.56 -1.37 5.03
CA SER A 60 -12.61 -0.73 4.25
C SER A 60 -12.95 0.63 4.82
N PHE A 61 -13.11 1.62 3.94
CA PHE A 61 -13.47 3.00 4.26
C PHE A 61 -14.79 3.33 3.60
N ALA A 62 -15.78 3.68 4.42
CA ALA A 62 -17.03 4.25 3.92
C ALA A 62 -16.88 5.76 3.78
N MET A 63 -17.15 6.25 2.58
CA MET A 63 -16.98 7.65 2.20
C MET A 63 -18.28 8.24 1.66
N ARG A 64 -18.45 9.55 1.84
CA ARG A 64 -19.58 10.29 1.30
C ARG A 64 -19.11 11.55 0.59
N GLN A 65 -19.75 11.89 -0.51
CA GLN A 65 -19.55 13.16 -1.18
C GLN A 65 -20.53 14.18 -0.61
N GLY A 66 -20.05 15.24 0.03
CA GLY A 66 -20.93 16.25 0.58
C GLY A 66 -20.26 17.58 0.84
N SER A 67 -20.87 18.65 0.32
CA SER A 67 -20.72 19.95 0.94
C SER A 67 -21.85 20.11 1.94
N THR A 68 -21.56 20.50 3.18
CA THR A 68 -22.51 20.83 4.25
C THR A 68 -23.54 21.92 3.89
N ARG A 69 -23.58 22.36 2.62
CA ARG A 69 -24.32 23.52 2.11
C ARG A 69 -25.44 23.18 1.12
N ASP A 70 -25.49 21.97 0.55
CA ASP A 70 -26.51 21.60 -0.45
C ASP A 70 -27.33 20.39 0.01
N THR A 71 -28.40 20.65 0.78
CA THR A 71 -29.31 19.65 1.34
C THR A 71 -30.32 19.07 0.33
N LYS A 72 -30.18 19.40 -0.96
CA LYS A 72 -31.17 19.08 -2.01
C LYS A 72 -30.91 17.75 -2.74
N HIS A 73 -29.73 17.17 -2.63
CA HIS A 73 -29.39 15.92 -3.31
C HIS A 73 -29.02 14.84 -2.31
N VAL A 74 -29.37 13.59 -2.61
CA VAL A 74 -28.86 12.42 -1.89
C VAL A 74 -27.33 12.42 -2.06
N PRO A 75 -26.55 12.34 -0.96
CA PRO A 75 -25.10 12.32 -1.05
C PRO A 75 -24.66 11.06 -1.81
N LYS A 76 -23.64 11.19 -2.66
CA LYS A 76 -23.00 10.00 -3.23
C LYS A 76 -22.27 9.24 -2.13
N LEU A 77 -22.36 7.93 -2.17
CA LEU A 77 -21.69 7.05 -1.23
C LEU A 77 -20.62 6.26 -1.98
N ALA A 78 -19.49 6.06 -1.31
CA ALA A 78 -18.40 5.26 -1.83
C ALA A 78 -17.88 4.32 -0.75
N GLU A 79 -17.37 3.18 -1.17
CA GLU A 79 -16.64 2.22 -0.35
C GLU A 79 -15.28 2.01 -0.99
N VAL A 80 -14.22 2.15 -0.20
CA VAL A 80 -12.85 1.87 -0.62
C VAL A 80 -12.30 0.75 0.24
N THR A 81 -11.98 -0.39 -0.37
CA THR A 81 -11.35 -1.52 0.32
C THR A 81 -9.89 -1.60 -0.11
N LEU A 82 -8.97 -1.52 0.85
CA LEU A 82 -7.53 -1.65 0.65
C LEU A 82 -7.04 -2.97 1.23
N TYR A 83 -6.52 -3.86 0.39
CA TYR A 83 -5.96 -5.14 0.82
C TYR A 83 -4.48 -5.01 1.16
N HIS A 84 -4.02 -5.79 2.14
CA HIS A 84 -2.61 -5.80 2.58
C HIS A 84 -1.62 -6.23 1.48
N ASN A 85 -2.10 -6.89 0.43
CA ASN A 85 -1.30 -7.26 -0.74
C ASN A 85 -1.16 -6.12 -1.78
N GLY A 86 -1.68 -4.93 -1.49
CA GLY A 86 -1.66 -3.78 -2.40
C GLY A 86 -2.73 -3.81 -3.49
N TYR A 87 -3.72 -4.70 -3.38
CA TYR A 87 -4.93 -4.65 -4.20
C TYR A 87 -5.95 -3.68 -3.59
N ALA A 88 -6.78 -3.05 -4.39
CA ALA A 88 -7.86 -2.21 -3.91
C ALA A 88 -9.10 -2.29 -4.80
N ILE A 89 -10.24 -2.04 -4.17
CA ILE A 89 -11.55 -1.93 -4.81
C ILE A 89 -12.15 -0.59 -4.41
N VAL A 90 -12.74 0.11 -5.39
CA VAL A 90 -13.50 1.34 -5.16
C VAL A 90 -14.87 1.18 -5.80
N ASP A 91 -15.89 1.19 -4.97
CA ASP A 91 -17.29 1.20 -5.38
C ASP A 91 -17.92 2.55 -5.07
N VAL A 92 -18.66 3.11 -6.03
CA VAL A 92 -19.41 4.37 -5.83
C VAL A 92 -20.85 4.15 -6.28
N ASP A 93 -21.79 4.40 -5.37
CA ASP A 93 -23.23 4.17 -5.57
C ASP A 93 -23.53 2.76 -6.13
N GLY A 94 -22.78 1.75 -5.68
CA GLY A 94 -22.92 0.34 -6.09
C GLY A 94 -22.28 0.00 -7.44
N LYS A 95 -21.45 0.89 -8.01
CA LYS A 95 -20.68 0.64 -9.23
C LYS A 95 -19.19 0.63 -8.94
N SER A 96 -18.51 -0.45 -9.32
CA SER A 96 -17.06 -0.55 -9.28
C SER A 96 -16.42 0.42 -10.28
N LEU A 97 -15.64 1.36 -9.76
CA LEU A 97 -14.85 2.33 -10.53
C LEU A 97 -13.36 1.96 -10.56
N PHE A 98 -12.89 1.18 -9.58
CA PHE A 98 -11.54 0.64 -9.53
C PHE A 98 -11.58 -0.76 -8.92
N ASP A 99 -10.80 -1.66 -9.51
CA ASP A 99 -10.65 -3.05 -9.08
C ASP A 99 -9.28 -3.52 -9.61
N GLY A 100 -8.24 -3.39 -8.79
CA GLY A 100 -6.88 -3.62 -9.28
C GLY A 100 -5.77 -3.38 -8.27
N SER A 101 -4.53 -3.56 -8.73
CA SER A 101 -3.32 -3.35 -7.93
C SER A 101 -2.94 -1.87 -7.88
N LEU A 102 -2.68 -1.37 -6.67
CA LEU A 102 -2.14 -0.03 -6.41
C LEU A 102 -0.64 0.07 -6.74
N THR A 103 0.06 -1.05 -6.74
CA THR A 103 1.52 -1.13 -6.89
C THR A 103 1.97 -1.41 -8.32
N SER A 104 1.03 -1.71 -9.23
CA SER A 104 1.32 -1.99 -10.63
C SER A 104 1.28 -0.70 -11.46
N GLY A 105 2.44 -0.05 -11.61
CA GLY A 105 2.60 1.18 -12.41
C GLY A 105 2.63 2.47 -11.57
N VAL A 106 2.86 3.62 -12.23
CA VAL A 106 2.85 4.93 -11.57
C VAL A 106 1.38 5.34 -11.40
N ASN A 107 0.78 4.98 -10.27
CA ASN A 107 -0.55 5.45 -9.92
C ASN A 107 -0.42 6.72 -9.07
N GLU A 108 -0.85 7.87 -9.60
CA GLU A 108 -0.69 9.17 -8.90
C GLU A 108 -1.41 9.23 -7.55
N CYS A 109 -2.36 8.32 -7.30
CA CYS A 109 -3.13 8.28 -6.05
C CYS A 109 -2.47 7.46 -4.94
N ALA A 110 -1.40 6.72 -5.23
CA ALA A 110 -0.74 5.82 -4.27
C ALA A 110 0.77 6.06 -4.23
N HIS A 111 1.30 6.24 -3.02
CA HIS A 111 2.74 6.35 -2.79
C HIS A 111 3.27 5.07 -2.16
N LEU A 112 4.27 4.46 -2.81
CA LEU A 112 4.95 3.27 -2.34
C LEU A 112 6.25 3.66 -1.65
N SER A 113 6.43 3.23 -0.41
CA SER A 113 7.67 3.40 0.33
C SER A 113 8.07 2.10 1.01
N TYR A 114 9.38 1.87 1.05
CA TYR A 114 9.97 0.67 1.64
C TYR A 114 10.79 1.05 2.86
N TYR A 115 10.75 0.20 3.88
CA TYR A 115 11.46 0.42 5.13
C TYR A 115 12.09 -0.88 5.61
N HIS A 116 13.28 -0.78 6.21
CA HIS A 116 13.82 -1.87 7.02
C HIS A 116 12.91 -2.07 8.24
N ALA A 117 12.40 -3.28 8.46
CA ALA A 117 11.41 -3.52 9.51
C ALA A 117 11.98 -3.33 10.91
N ASP A 118 13.26 -3.64 11.11
CA ASP A 118 13.92 -3.57 12.42
C ASP A 118 14.31 -2.13 12.80
N SER A 119 14.79 -1.34 11.84
CA SER A 119 15.27 0.03 12.10
C SER A 119 14.23 1.11 11.79
N GLY A 120 13.24 0.82 10.95
CA GLY A 120 12.31 1.80 10.38
C GLY A 120 12.97 2.76 9.39
N GLU A 121 14.21 2.51 8.97
CA GLU A 121 14.92 3.35 7.99
C GLU A 121 14.31 3.20 6.59
N LYS A 122 14.09 4.32 5.91
CA LYS A 122 13.51 4.34 4.56
C LYS A 122 14.53 3.82 3.54
N ILE A 123 14.12 2.82 2.76
CA ILE A 123 14.88 2.30 1.63
C ILE A 123 14.59 3.16 0.40
N THR A 124 15.66 3.65 -0.23
CA THR A 124 15.58 4.35 -1.51
C THR A 124 15.93 3.38 -2.63
N LEU A 125 14.96 3.10 -3.51
CA LEU A 125 15.19 2.32 -4.73
C LEU A 125 15.68 3.25 -5.83
N ASN A 126 16.86 2.97 -6.38
CA ASN A 126 17.50 3.74 -7.46
C ASN A 126 17.26 3.11 -8.82
#